data_AF-X0X119-F1
#
_entry.id   AF-X0X119-F1
#
_cell.length_a   1.000
_cell.length_b   1.000
_cell.length_c   1.000
_cell.angle_alpha   90.00
_cell.angle_beta   90.00
_cell.angle_gamma   90.00
#
_symmetry.space_group_name_H-M   'P 1'
#
loop_
_entity.id
_entity.type
_entity.pdbx_description
1 polymer ?
#
loop_
_entity_poly.entity_id
_entity_poly.type
_entity_poly.pdbx_seq_one_letter_code
_entity_poly.pdbx_strand_id
1 'polypeptide(L)'
;MPSVGGSIESVTLDGRNFAVAADAEAQRKLGGFENEVQSNGDGTARIIKTRVPLGLDGLTVDTDDSRGDHEFLQALSDRNDYFPIAITYASGLTYQGSAQIVGETQTSSQNATTAVSLMGPGILTKQ
;
A
#
# COMPACT_ATOMS: atom_id res chain seq x y z
N MET A 1 -9.34 24.36 8.37
CA MET A 1 -8.31 23.97 7.38
C MET A 1 -8.88 22.79 6.61
N PRO A 2 -9.03 22.85 5.28
CA PRO A 2 -9.53 21.69 4.54
C PRO A 2 -8.55 20.53 4.76
N SER A 3 -9.08 19.38 5.15
CA SER A 3 -8.29 18.15 5.27
C SER A 3 -7.76 17.82 3.88
N VAL A 4 -6.44 17.93 3.68
CA VAL A 4 -5.78 17.49 2.45
C VAL A 4 -5.71 15.96 2.50
N GLY A 5 -6.81 15.31 2.14
CA GLY A 5 -6.80 13.93 1.70
C GLY A 5 -6.12 13.91 0.33
N GLY A 6 -4.79 13.88 0.33
CA GLY A 6 -4.03 13.80 -0.91
C GLY A 6 -4.29 12.45 -1.54
N SER A 7 -4.74 12.43 -2.79
CA SER A 7 -4.64 11.24 -3.64
C SER A 7 -3.18 10.78 -3.67
N ILE A 8 -2.96 9.48 -3.83
CA ILE A 8 -1.61 8.97 -4.06
C ILE A 8 -1.18 9.46 -5.44
N GLU A 9 -0.04 10.14 -5.51
CA GLU A 9 0.51 10.66 -6.76
C GLU A 9 1.43 9.62 -7.40
N SER A 10 2.30 9.02 -6.59
CA SER A 10 3.24 8.00 -7.05
C SER A 10 3.55 6.97 -5.99
N VAL A 11 3.89 5.77 -6.46
CA VAL A 11 4.37 4.67 -5.63
C VAL A 11 5.73 4.22 -6.14
N THR A 12 6.70 4.06 -5.25
CA THR A 12 7.98 3.44 -5.53
C THR A 12 7.95 2.00 -5.04
N LEU A 13 8.19 1.05 -5.94
CA LEU A 13 8.26 -0.39 -5.68
C LEU A 13 9.68 -0.87 -5.99
N ASP A 14 10.40 -1.38 -4.99
CA ASP A 14 11.76 -1.92 -5.13
C ASP A 14 12.73 -0.97 -5.88
N GLY A 15 12.59 0.35 -5.61
CA GLY A 15 13.40 1.41 -6.22
C GLY A 15 12.90 1.94 -7.57
N ARG A 16 11.86 1.34 -8.17
CA ARG A 16 11.23 1.82 -9.40
C ARG A 16 9.97 2.63 -9.09
N ASN A 17 9.87 3.84 -9.63
CA ASN A 17 8.74 4.72 -9.40
C ASN A 17 7.65 4.54 -10.47
N PHE A 18 6.41 4.36 -10.02
CA PHE A 18 5.21 4.26 -10.83
C PHE A 18 4.28 5.43 -10.51
N ALA A 19 3.76 6.06 -11.56
CA ALA A 19 2.70 7.05 -11.42
C ALA A 19 1.39 6.31 -11.10
N VAL A 20 0.63 6.82 -10.14
CA VAL A 20 -0.70 6.28 -9.82
C VAL A 20 -1.70 6.97 -10.72
N ALA A 21 -2.60 6.18 -11.34
CA ALA A 21 -3.66 6.73 -12.16
C ALA A 21 -4.55 7.65 -11.31
N ALA A 22 -4.90 8.83 -11.84
CA ALA A 22 -5.55 9.90 -11.08
C ALA A 22 -6.93 9.55 -10.48
N ASP A 23 -7.53 8.43 -10.90
CA ASP A 23 -8.84 7.92 -10.46
C ASP A 23 -8.73 6.74 -9.47
N ALA A 24 -7.52 6.39 -9.01
CA ALA A 24 -7.34 5.27 -8.09
C ALA A 24 -7.71 5.67 -6.65
N GLU A 25 -8.88 5.23 -6.17
CA GLU A 25 -9.27 5.32 -4.77
C GLU A 25 -8.57 4.22 -3.94
N ALA A 26 -7.28 4.44 -3.66
CA ALA A 26 -6.48 3.48 -2.90
C ALA A 26 -6.79 3.53 -1.39
N GLN A 27 -7.22 2.41 -0.83
CA GLN A 27 -7.45 2.26 0.60
C GLN A 27 -6.17 1.84 1.31
N ARG A 28 -5.65 2.69 2.21
CA ARG A 28 -4.43 2.40 2.98
C ARG A 28 -4.74 1.99 4.42
N LYS A 29 -4.01 0.97 4.88
CA LYS A 29 -3.86 0.56 6.27
C LYS A 29 -2.40 0.80 6.65
N LEU A 30 -2.18 1.69 7.61
CA LEU A 30 -0.83 2.02 8.11
C LEU A 30 -0.15 0.84 8.83
N GLY A 31 -0.89 -0.23 9.12
CA GLY A 31 -0.44 -1.34 9.95
C GLY A 31 -0.38 -0.95 11.43
N GLY A 32 -0.08 -1.91 12.30
CA GLY A 32 0.12 -1.69 13.73
C GLY A 32 -0.75 -2.61 14.57
N PHE A 33 -1.49 -2.03 15.52
CA PHE A 33 -2.34 -2.78 16.43
C PHE A 33 -3.76 -2.20 16.46
N GLU A 34 -4.73 -3.09 16.29
CA GLU A 34 -6.11 -2.80 16.63
C GLU A 34 -6.29 -3.03 18.14
N ASN A 35 -6.88 -2.04 18.82
CA ASN A 35 -7.08 -2.09 20.27
C ASN A 35 -8.55 -2.39 20.56
N GLU A 36 -8.81 -3.48 21.28
CA GLU A 36 -10.13 -3.79 21.82
C GLU A 36 -10.10 -3.64 23.35
N VAL A 37 -11.02 -2.85 23.91
CA VAL A 37 -11.12 -2.65 25.36
C VAL A 37 -12.25 -3.53 25.91
N GLN A 38 -11.91 -4.50 26.76
CA GLN A 38 -12.88 -5.37 27.42
C GLN A 38 -12.88 -5.15 28.94
N SER A 39 -14.07 -5.08 29.54
CA SER A 39 -14.24 -4.97 30.99
C SER A 39 -13.99 -6.32 31.68
N ASN A 40 -13.26 -6.31 32.80
CA ASN A 40 -12.92 -7.52 33.56
C ASN A 40 -13.97 -7.90 34.61
N GLY A 41 -15.03 -7.11 34.78
CA GLY A 41 -16.09 -7.37 35.77
C GLY A 41 -15.74 -6.98 37.21
N ASP A 42 -14.51 -6.55 37.48
CA ASP A 42 -13.99 -6.06 38.77
C ASP A 42 -13.83 -4.53 38.83
N GLY A 43 -14.36 -3.82 37.82
CA GLY A 43 -14.18 -2.38 37.63
C GLY A 43 -12.90 -1.99 36.88
N THR A 44 -12.05 -2.95 36.53
CA THR A 44 -10.89 -2.74 35.64
C THR A 44 -11.20 -3.15 34.20
N ALA A 45 -10.39 -2.68 33.25
CA ALA A 45 -10.47 -3.05 31.85
C ALA A 45 -9.13 -3.59 31.36
N ARG A 46 -9.18 -4.55 30.43
CA ARG A 46 -8.02 -5.04 29.68
C ARG A 46 -8.05 -4.51 28.25
N ILE A 47 -6.87 -4.28 27.69
CA ILE A 47 -6.70 -3.92 26.28
C ILE A 47 -6.12 -5.14 25.56
N ILE A 48 -6.87 -5.65 24.59
CA ILE A 48 -6.40 -6.69 23.67
C ILE A 48 -5.84 -5.98 22.45
N LYS A 49 -4.62 -6.33 22.06
CA LYS A 49 -3.94 -5.78 20.89
C LYS A 49 -3.81 -6.85 19.81
N THR A 50 -4.58 -6.72 18.74
CA THR A 50 -4.48 -7.61 17.58
C THR A 50 -3.58 -6.96 16.54
N ARG A 51 -2.61 -7.71 16.01
CA ARG A 51 -1.68 -7.18 15.01
C ARG A 51 -2.40 -7.02 13.67
N VAL A 52 -2.39 -5.80 13.13
CA VAL A 52 -2.94 -5.49 11.81
C VAL A 52 -1.78 -5.28 10.84
N PRO A 53 -1.69 -6.07 9.74
CA PRO A 53 -0.68 -5.84 8.73
C PRO A 53 -0.92 -4.50 8.03
N LEU A 54 0.15 -3.87 7.56
CA LEU A 54 -0.02 -2.78 6.61
C LEU A 54 -0.64 -3.36 5.33
N GLY A 55 -1.50 -2.56 4.71
CA GLY A 55 -2.21 -2.95 3.50
C GLY A 55 -2.45 -1.73 2.64
N LEU A 56 -2.32 -1.88 1.35
CA LEU A 56 -2.74 -0.89 0.37
C LEU A 56 -3.54 -1.65 -0.67
N ASP A 57 -4.81 -1.30 -0.83
CA ASP A 57 -5.71 -1.96 -1.76
C ASP A 57 -6.26 -0.94 -2.77
N GLY A 58 -6.60 -1.41 -3.97
CA GLY A 58 -7.13 -0.56 -5.04
C GLY A 58 -6.11 0.42 -5.63
N LEU A 59 -4.81 0.11 -5.56
CA LEU A 59 -3.79 0.93 -6.21
C LEU A 59 -3.74 0.60 -7.70
N THR A 60 -4.03 1.58 -8.55
CA THR A 60 -3.91 1.42 -9.99
C THR A 60 -2.71 2.23 -10.48
N VAL A 61 -1.66 1.55 -10.94
CA VAL A 61 -0.45 2.18 -11.45
C VAL A 61 -0.47 2.23 -12.98
N ASP A 62 0.11 3.29 -13.54
CA ASP A 62 0.42 3.34 -14.97
C ASP A 62 1.61 2.41 -15.26
N THR A 63 1.47 1.59 -16.29
CA THR A 63 2.41 0.55 -16.69
C THR A 63 2.75 0.72 -18.16
N ASP A 64 4.03 0.94 -18.45
CA ASP A 64 4.53 1.09 -19.80
C ASP A 64 5.13 -0.25 -20.30
N ASP A 65 4.43 -0.89 -21.23
CA ASP A 65 4.89 -2.13 -21.88
C ASP A 65 6.24 -1.95 -22.59
N SER A 66 6.57 -0.75 -23.08
CA SER A 66 7.86 -0.49 -23.74
C SER A 66 9.05 -0.49 -22.78
N ARG A 67 8.79 -0.31 -21.48
CA ARG A 67 9.79 -0.32 -20.41
C ARG A 67 9.83 -1.65 -19.64
N GLY A 68 9.02 -2.62 -20.05
CA GLY A 68 8.89 -3.91 -19.37
C GLY A 68 8.38 -3.79 -17.92
N ASP A 69 7.50 -2.80 -17.68
CA ASP A 69 6.93 -2.57 -16.33
C ASP A 69 6.07 -3.74 -15.87
N HIS A 70 5.37 -4.38 -16.81
CA HIS A 70 4.52 -5.54 -16.52
C HIS A 70 5.35 -6.74 -16.03
N GLU A 71 6.44 -7.08 -16.74
CA GLU A 71 7.34 -8.16 -16.34
C GLU A 71 8.04 -7.86 -15.01
N PHE A 72 8.33 -6.59 -14.73
CA PHE A 72 8.88 -6.18 -13.44
C PHE A 72 7.89 -6.39 -12.28
N LEU A 73 6.62 -5.99 -12.46
CA LEU A 73 5.58 -6.23 -11.45
C LEU A 73 5.31 -7.71 -11.25
N GLN A 74 5.31 -8.50 -12.32
CA GLN A 74 5.18 -9.96 -12.24
C GLN A 74 6.37 -10.57 -11.49
N ALA A 75 7.61 -10.18 -11.80
CA ALA A 75 8.80 -10.67 -11.12
C ALA A 75 8.83 -10.31 -9.63
N LEU A 76 8.31 -9.12 -9.26
CA LEU A 76 8.13 -8.73 -7.86
C LEU A 76 7.07 -9.59 -7.16
N SER A 77 5.97 -9.91 -7.84
CA SER A 77 4.91 -10.79 -7.34
C SER A 77 5.41 -12.23 -7.13
N ASP A 78 6.24 -12.72 -8.05
CA ASP A 78 6.85 -14.07 -7.98
C ASP A 78 7.91 -14.18 -6.85
N ARG A 79 8.39 -13.05 -6.32
CA ARG A 79 9.36 -13.04 -5.22
C ARG A 79 8.70 -13.54 -3.93
N ASN A 80 9.44 -14.26 -3.10
CA ASN A 80 8.96 -14.74 -1.80
C ASN A 80 9.48 -13.88 -0.64
N ASP A 81 9.69 -12.59 -0.86
CA ASP A 81 10.31 -11.69 0.10
C ASP A 81 9.65 -10.30 0.05
N TYR A 82 9.74 -9.57 1.16
CA TYR A 82 9.20 -8.21 1.25
C TYR A 82 10.18 -7.22 0.63
N PHE A 83 9.67 -6.31 -0.19
CA PHE A 83 10.48 -5.26 -0.79
C PHE A 83 10.10 -3.88 -0.22
N PRO A 84 11.02 -2.91 -0.24
CA PRO A 84 10.73 -1.56 0.23
C PRO A 84 9.73 -0.88 -0.70
N ILE A 85 8.73 -0.25 -0.10
CA ILE A 85 7.74 0.57 -0.77
C ILE A 85 7.79 2.00 -0.25
N ALA A 86 7.60 2.97 -1.15
CA ALA A 86 7.37 4.36 -0.80
C ALA A 86 6.10 4.87 -1.48
N ILE A 87 5.25 5.57 -0.75
CA ILE A 87 4.01 6.13 -1.24
C ILE A 87 4.10 7.64 -1.08
N THR A 88 4.08 8.36 -2.20
CA THR A 88 4.10 9.82 -2.21
C THR A 88 2.71 10.34 -2.54
N TYR A 89 2.20 11.18 -1.65
CA TYR A 89 0.90 11.83 -1.80
C TYR A 89 1.04 13.14 -2.56
N ALA A 90 -0.02 13.54 -3.27
CA ALA A 90 -0.12 14.88 -3.88
C ALA A 90 -0.01 16.03 -2.85
N SER A 91 -0.13 15.71 -1.55
CA SER A 91 0.14 16.64 -0.44
C SER A 91 1.62 16.84 -0.13
N GLY A 92 2.53 16.18 -0.86
CA GLY A 92 3.98 16.19 -0.64
C GLY A 92 4.45 15.31 0.53
N LEU A 93 3.55 14.51 1.13
CA LEU A 93 3.92 13.58 2.20
C LEU A 93 4.36 12.24 1.59
N THR A 94 5.48 11.69 2.08
CA THR A 94 5.95 10.37 1.70
C THR A 94 5.88 9.41 2.88
N TYR A 95 5.32 8.23 2.65
CA TYR A 95 5.28 7.13 3.61
C TYR A 95 6.11 5.98 3.08
N GLN A 96 6.92 5.37 3.93
CA GLN A 96 7.79 4.26 3.59
C GLN A 96 7.48 3.04 4.45
N GLY A 97 7.65 1.85 3.87
CA GLY A 97 7.45 0.59 4.55
C GLY A 97 8.01 -0.57 3.73
N SER A 98 7.71 -1.80 4.15
CA SER A 98 8.05 -3.00 3.41
C SER A 98 6.80 -3.83 3.20
N ALA A 99 6.51 -4.15 1.95
CA ALA A 99 5.30 -4.87 1.56
C ALA A 99 5.63 -5.88 0.45
N GLN A 100 4.66 -6.75 0.19
CA GLN A 100 4.66 -7.63 -0.96
C GLN A 100 3.37 -7.42 -1.76
N ILE A 101 3.43 -7.59 -3.07
CA ILE A 101 2.26 -7.64 -3.96
C ILE A 101 1.44 -8.87 -3.59
N VAL A 102 0.15 -8.67 -3.37
CA VAL A 102 -0.80 -9.74 -3.10
C VAL A 102 -1.98 -9.59 -4.04
N GLY A 103 -2.47 -10.72 -4.54
CA GLY A 103 -3.53 -10.75 -5.54
C GLY A 103 -2.99 -10.86 -6.95
N GLU A 104 -3.89 -10.79 -7.92
CA GLU A 104 -3.54 -10.93 -9.33
C GLU A 104 -3.18 -9.57 -9.91
N THR A 105 -1.97 -9.46 -10.47
CA THR A 105 -1.52 -8.30 -11.23
C THR A 105 -2.11 -8.36 -12.63
N GLN A 106 -3.32 -7.83 -12.79
CA GLN A 106 -3.96 -7.69 -14.10
C GLN A 106 -3.65 -6.33 -14.72
N THR A 107 -3.12 -6.33 -15.94
CA THR A 107 -2.88 -5.12 -16.73
C THR A 107 -3.96 -4.94 -17.77
N SER A 108 -4.55 -3.74 -17.82
CA SER A 108 -5.47 -3.35 -18.87
C SER A 108 -4.69 -2.84 -20.08
N SER A 109 -4.61 -3.63 -21.15
CA SER A 109 -3.91 -3.24 -22.39
C SER A 109 -4.53 -2.02 -23.09
N GLN A 110 -5.77 -1.65 -22.77
CA GLN A 110 -6.43 -0.47 -23.33
C GLN A 110 -6.03 0.83 -22.63
N ASN A 111 -5.86 0.77 -21.31
CA ASN A 111 -5.56 1.95 -20.49
C ASN A 111 -4.11 2.01 -20.03
N ALA A 112 -3.29 0.98 -20.33
CA ALA A 112 -1.93 0.82 -19.85
C ALA A 112 -1.83 0.88 -18.32
N THR A 113 -2.89 0.50 -17.59
CA THR A 113 -2.92 0.55 -16.12
C THR A 113 -2.94 -0.85 -15.51
N THR A 114 -2.28 -1.03 -14.38
CA THR A 114 -2.23 -2.28 -13.61
C THR A 114 -2.76 -2.08 -12.20
N ALA A 115 -3.69 -2.93 -11.78
CA ALA A 115 -4.15 -2.95 -10.40
C ALA A 115 -3.19 -3.79 -9.55
N VAL A 116 -2.76 -3.24 -8.42
CA VAL A 116 -1.86 -3.87 -7.47
C VAL A 116 -2.39 -3.68 -6.05
N SER A 117 -2.39 -4.74 -5.27
CA SER A 117 -2.63 -4.67 -3.84
C SER A 117 -1.34 -5.05 -3.12
N LEU A 118 -0.98 -4.30 -2.07
CA LEU A 118 0.25 -4.48 -1.31
C LEU A 118 -0.10 -4.86 0.13
N MET A 119 0.54 -5.88 0.68
CA MET A 119 0.41 -6.21 2.11
C MET A 119 1.76 -6.51 2.73
N GLY A 120 1.95 -6.09 3.98
CA GLY A 120 3.21 -6.27 4.69
C GLY A 120 3.05 -6.37 6.21
N PRO A 121 3.97 -7.04 6.92
CA PRO A 121 3.91 -7.21 8.37
C PRO A 121 4.33 -5.96 9.16
N GLY A 122 4.81 -4.92 8.46
CA GLY A 122 5.37 -3.69 9.04
C GLY A 122 4.35 -2.60 9.32
N ILE A 123 4.87 -1.41 9.62
CA ILE A 123 4.12 -0.16 9.73
C ILE A 123 4.59 0.81 8.64
N LEU A 124 3.66 1.57 8.06
CA LEU A 124 4.02 2.68 7.19
C LEU A 124 4.48 3.86 8.05
N THR A 125 5.74 4.24 7.88
CA THR A 125 6.36 5.35 8.60
C THR A 125 6.41 6.58 7.70
N LYS A 126 6.05 7.73 8.26
CA LYS A 126 6.15 9.01 7.57
C LYS A 126 7.60 9.51 7.60
N GLN A 127 8.12 9.97 6.46
CA GLN A 127 9.37 10.73 6.37
C GLN A 127 9.11 12.23 6.59
#